data_AF-A0A177AXF0-F1
#
_entry.id   AF-A0A177AXF0-F1
#
_cell.length_a   1.000
_cell.length_b   1.000
_cell.length_c   1.000
_cell.angle_alpha   90.00
_cell.angle_beta   90.00
_cell.angle_gamma   90.00
#
_symmetry.space_group_name_H-M   'P 1'
#
loop_
_entity.id
_entity.type
_entity.pdbx_description
1 polymer ?
#
loop_
_entity_poly.entity_id
_entity_poly.type
_entity_poly.pdbx_seq_one_letter_code
_entity_poly.pdbx_strand_id
1 'polypeptide(L)'
;VERLHNLLLQTNNQVKQEDEKLKSVKNYLEKCQESLRLPLQINLENFLVVNSLKDYDLVCDDVFYQLKREFDYLNTAKEKLQDSIHKCFVKSCQLKEIINTISNNCQDKKVCLSIDTNQYHKNINSKDITLKVDPTAVIDGSNNPQEWFDFSIKIIDSANAIIKESIDLREYIIMNAHHFISCIKSIDVKTNYEFRKRMQQFKEAVDELTWKRNQCLIELNKQKCANEFLEKTINEKRNYRKLVHTRLENRKFRPNRELCRDDAQYSLNDELVVLESAVEKLLDEFSKSQYVFNIFDTLNVDIEDILGYKATQCLFSQVNVIKMLQKLNTLHQRIEKEIACKNDSILKYDLCMNSRKKLDIFDVVPLIN
;
A
#
# COMPACT_ATOMS: atom_id res chain seq x y z
N VAL A 1 13.19 -62.01 -2.02
CA VAL A 1 12.77 -61.11 -3.13
C VAL A 1 11.48 -60.38 -2.80
N GLU A 2 10.39 -61.08 -2.45
CA GLU A 2 9.08 -60.46 -2.15
C GLU A 2 9.11 -59.38 -1.06
N ARG A 3 9.82 -59.61 0.05
CA ARG A 3 9.97 -58.63 1.12
C ARG A 3 10.59 -57.30 0.65
N LEU A 4 11.61 -57.37 -0.21
CA LEU A 4 12.29 -56.20 -0.78
C LEU A 4 11.41 -55.51 -1.83
N HIS A 5 10.66 -56.28 -2.62
CA HIS A 5 9.68 -55.75 -3.56
C HIS A 5 8.58 -54.95 -2.86
N ASN A 6 8.03 -55.49 -1.76
CA ASN A 6 7.03 -54.81 -0.95
C ASN A 6 7.58 -53.52 -0.33
N LEU A 7 8.82 -53.53 0.15
CA LEU A 7 9.47 -52.34 0.70
C LEU A 7 9.64 -51.24 -0.36
N LEU A 8 10.12 -51.60 -1.55
CA LEU A 8 10.24 -50.66 -2.68
C LEU A 8 8.88 -50.08 -3.09
N LEU A 9 7.83 -50.90 -3.11
CA LEU A 9 6.49 -50.46 -3.47
C LEU A 9 5.89 -49.52 -2.41
N GLN A 10 6.14 -49.79 -1.13
CA GLN A 10 5.79 -48.89 -0.03
C GLN A 10 6.52 -47.56 -0.14
N THR A 11 7.84 -47.57 -0.37
CA THR A 11 8.63 -46.34 -0.56
C THR A 11 8.15 -45.56 -1.78
N ASN A 12 7.86 -46.21 -2.90
CA ASN A 12 7.32 -45.55 -4.11
C ASN A 12 6.00 -44.81 -3.82
N ASN A 13 5.10 -45.44 -3.04
CA ASN A 13 3.86 -44.81 -2.62
C ASN A 13 4.09 -43.59 -1.72
N GLN A 14 5.07 -43.66 -0.80
CA GLN A 14 5.44 -42.52 0.05
C GLN A 14 6.01 -41.36 -0.78
N VAL A 15 6.89 -41.64 -1.75
CA VAL A 15 7.43 -40.60 -2.64
C VAL A 15 6.32 -39.94 -3.46
N LYS A 16 5.39 -40.73 -4.02
CA LYS A 16 4.23 -40.20 -4.76
C LYS A 16 3.35 -39.30 -3.90
N GLN A 17 3.07 -39.70 -2.67
CA GLN A 17 2.31 -38.88 -1.73
C GLN A 17 3.02 -37.56 -1.41
N GLU A 18 4.35 -37.59 -1.28
CA GLU A 18 5.13 -36.39 -1.03
C GLU A 18 5.19 -35.46 -2.25
N ASP A 19 5.29 -35.97 -3.48
CA ASP A 19 5.21 -35.17 -4.72
C ASP A 19 3.87 -34.44 -4.84
N GLU A 20 2.75 -35.10 -4.51
CA GLU A 20 1.43 -34.46 -4.48
C GLU A 20 1.34 -33.36 -3.41
N LYS A 21 1.88 -33.59 -2.21
CA LYS A 21 1.95 -32.57 -1.16
C LYS A 21 2.79 -31.38 -1.60
N LEU A 22 3.96 -31.60 -2.22
CA LEU A 22 4.83 -30.54 -2.72
C LEU A 22 4.16 -29.73 -3.85
N LYS A 23 3.47 -30.38 -4.79
CA LYS A 23 2.65 -29.70 -5.81
C LYS A 23 1.58 -28.82 -5.18
N SER A 24 0.92 -29.29 -4.12
CA SER A 24 -0.11 -28.51 -3.43
C SER A 24 0.45 -27.22 -2.80
N VAL A 25 1.69 -27.25 -2.30
CA VAL A 25 2.41 -26.09 -1.75
C VAL A 25 2.88 -25.17 -2.88
N LYS A 26 3.43 -25.72 -3.98
CA LYS A 26 3.81 -24.93 -5.16
C LYS A 26 2.63 -24.13 -5.71
N ASN A 27 1.49 -24.79 -5.91
CA ASN A 27 0.27 -24.15 -6.38
C ASN A 27 -0.23 -23.08 -5.40
N TYR A 28 -0.03 -23.26 -4.10
CA TYR A 28 -0.34 -22.22 -3.10
C TYR A 28 0.55 -20.98 -3.26
N LEU A 29 1.87 -21.18 -3.45
CA LEU A 29 2.80 -20.08 -3.64
C LEU A 29 2.53 -19.29 -4.91
N GLU A 30 2.21 -19.97 -6.02
CA GLU A 30 1.86 -19.32 -7.29
C GLU A 30 0.66 -18.40 -7.14
N LYS A 31 -0.37 -18.84 -6.40
CA LYS A 31 -1.54 -18.01 -6.09
C LYS A 31 -1.22 -16.87 -5.14
N CYS A 32 -0.39 -17.10 -4.13
CA CYS A 32 0.11 -16.06 -3.25
C CYS A 32 0.85 -14.98 -4.06
N GLN A 33 1.70 -15.39 -4.99
CA GLN A 33 2.43 -14.48 -5.87
C GLN A 33 1.48 -13.68 -6.78
N GLU A 34 0.46 -14.32 -7.37
CA GLU A 34 -0.55 -13.64 -8.17
C GLU A 34 -1.35 -12.63 -7.34
N SER A 35 -1.64 -12.95 -6.07
CA SER A 35 -2.31 -12.03 -5.16
C SER A 35 -1.54 -10.72 -4.92
N LEU A 36 -0.21 -10.72 -5.06
CA LEU A 36 0.64 -9.52 -4.91
C LEU A 36 0.56 -8.55 -6.09
N ARG A 37 0.00 -8.96 -7.24
CA ARG A 37 -0.05 -8.13 -8.45
C ARG A 37 -0.85 -6.84 -8.25
N LEU A 38 -2.06 -6.94 -7.72
CA LEU A 38 -2.94 -5.79 -7.48
C LEU A 38 -2.36 -4.83 -6.42
N PRO A 39 -1.86 -5.30 -5.26
CA PRO A 39 -1.14 -4.49 -4.28
C PRO A 39 0.00 -3.66 -4.84
N LEU A 40 0.82 -4.25 -5.72
CA LEU A 40 1.93 -3.57 -6.39
C LEU A 40 1.42 -2.50 -7.35
N GLN A 41 0.39 -2.81 -8.15
CA GLN A 41 -0.21 -1.84 -9.07
C GLN A 41 -0.78 -0.63 -8.31
N ILE A 42 -1.58 -0.87 -7.26
CA ILE A 42 -2.19 0.20 -6.46
C ILE A 42 -1.11 1.05 -5.78
N ASN A 43 -0.06 0.43 -5.25
CA ASN A 43 1.06 1.17 -4.65
C ASN A 43 1.75 2.07 -5.69
N LEU A 44 2.02 1.55 -6.90
CA LEU A 44 2.59 2.35 -8.00
C LEU A 44 1.68 3.50 -8.44
N GLU A 45 0.38 3.27 -8.59
CA GLU A 45 -0.59 4.33 -8.90
C GLU A 45 -0.56 5.43 -7.84
N ASN A 46 -0.57 5.05 -6.56
CA ASN A 46 -0.49 6.01 -5.46
C ASN A 46 0.85 6.76 -5.45
N PHE A 47 1.96 6.08 -5.75
CA PHE A 47 3.28 6.70 -5.84
C PHE A 47 3.34 7.75 -6.96
N LEU A 48 2.76 7.45 -8.13
CA LEU A 48 2.66 8.39 -9.24
C LEU A 48 1.83 9.63 -8.88
N VAL A 49 0.71 9.44 -8.17
CA VAL A 49 -0.15 10.55 -7.74
C VAL A 49 0.54 11.41 -6.68
N VAL A 50 1.27 10.81 -5.74
CA VAL A 50 2.04 11.56 -4.73
C VAL A 50 3.16 12.38 -5.40
N ASN A 51 3.84 11.81 -6.40
CA ASN A 51 4.93 12.49 -7.12
C ASN A 51 4.48 13.49 -8.18
N SER A 52 3.22 13.45 -8.63
CA SER A 52 2.69 14.41 -9.61
C SER A 52 2.25 15.73 -8.97
N LEU A 53 2.34 15.84 -7.64
CA LEU A 53 2.05 17.07 -6.91
C LEU A 53 3.19 18.10 -7.11
N LYS A 54 2.84 19.27 -7.66
CA LYS A 54 3.79 20.35 -8.00
C LYS A 54 4.11 21.27 -6.81
N ASP A 55 5.36 21.73 -6.79
CA ASP A 55 5.98 22.96 -6.24
C ASP A 55 5.71 23.41 -4.78
N TYR A 56 4.49 23.35 -4.22
CA TYR A 56 4.22 23.82 -2.85
C TYR A 56 4.37 22.75 -1.76
N ASP A 57 4.28 21.46 -2.11
CA ASP A 57 4.36 20.33 -1.17
C ASP A 57 5.32 19.22 -1.68
N LEU A 58 6.45 19.60 -2.27
CA LEU A 58 7.55 18.71 -2.69
C LEU A 58 8.27 18.02 -1.50
N VAL A 59 7.60 17.87 -0.37
CA VAL A 59 8.11 17.23 0.82
C VAL A 59 7.85 15.73 0.68
N CYS A 60 8.93 14.95 0.67
CA CYS A 60 8.87 13.52 0.95
C CYS A 60 8.27 13.35 2.36
N ASP A 61 6.96 13.20 2.42
CA ASP A 61 6.21 13.07 3.65
C ASP A 61 6.18 11.62 4.13
N ASP A 62 5.59 11.39 5.31
CA ASP A 62 5.46 10.05 5.89
C ASP A 62 4.76 9.08 4.92
N VAL A 63 3.80 9.57 4.14
CA VAL A 63 3.08 8.79 3.11
C VAL A 63 4.04 8.31 2.02
N PHE A 64 4.90 9.19 1.49
CA PHE A 64 5.89 8.83 0.47
C PHE A 64 6.83 7.72 0.97
N TYR A 65 7.42 7.88 2.16
CA TYR A 65 8.36 6.89 2.70
C TYR A 65 7.68 5.56 2.97
N GLN A 66 6.45 5.61 3.46
CA GLN A 66 5.69 4.42 3.78
C GLN A 66 5.22 3.67 2.52
N LEU A 67 4.84 4.38 1.45
CA LEU A 67 4.59 3.80 0.12
C LEU A 67 5.84 3.15 -0.46
N LYS A 68 6.99 3.82 -0.39
CA LYS A 68 8.26 3.27 -0.86
C LYS A 68 8.65 2.00 -0.11
N ARG A 69 8.54 2.01 1.23
CA ARG A 69 8.80 0.82 2.06
C ARG A 69 7.88 -0.33 1.69
N GLU A 70 6.61 -0.04 1.42
CA GLU A 70 5.65 -1.04 0.97
C GLU A 70 6.02 -1.60 -0.41
N PHE A 71 6.39 -0.75 -1.37
CA PHE A 71 6.85 -1.17 -2.69
C PHE A 71 8.06 -2.12 -2.61
N ASP A 72 9.10 -1.70 -1.88
CA ASP A 72 10.34 -2.46 -1.72
C ASP A 72 10.06 -3.84 -1.09
N TYR A 73 9.20 -3.87 -0.06
CA TYR A 73 8.83 -5.12 0.61
C TYR A 73 7.99 -6.03 -0.30
N LEU A 74 7.01 -5.49 -1.04
CA LEU A 74 6.18 -6.26 -1.96
C LEU A 74 7.01 -6.90 -3.08
N ASN A 75 7.99 -6.18 -3.64
CA ASN A 75 8.91 -6.73 -4.64
C ASN A 75 9.82 -7.80 -4.04
N THR A 76 10.40 -7.54 -2.87
CA THR A 76 11.22 -8.53 -2.16
C THR A 76 10.43 -9.82 -1.87
N ALA A 77 9.17 -9.69 -1.44
CA ALA A 77 8.29 -10.83 -1.20
C ALA A 77 7.98 -11.59 -2.51
N LYS A 78 7.72 -10.87 -3.60
CA LYS A 78 7.47 -11.46 -4.93
C LYS A 78 8.67 -12.26 -5.44
N GLU A 79 9.90 -11.73 -5.30
CA GLU A 79 11.14 -12.41 -5.68
C GLU A 79 11.37 -13.66 -4.84
N LYS A 80 11.25 -13.56 -3.50
CA LYS A 80 11.43 -14.71 -2.61
C LYS A 80 10.39 -15.81 -2.82
N LEU A 81 9.15 -15.45 -3.16
CA LEU A 81 8.13 -16.41 -3.55
C LEU A 81 8.48 -17.09 -4.87
N GLN A 82 8.98 -16.34 -5.87
CA GLN A 82 9.45 -16.91 -7.14
C GLN A 82 10.57 -17.94 -6.92
N ASP A 83 11.56 -17.60 -6.09
CA ASP A 83 12.66 -18.50 -5.74
C ASP A 83 12.15 -19.77 -5.06
N SER A 84 11.17 -19.63 -4.17
CA SER A 84 10.54 -20.76 -3.47
C SER A 84 9.77 -21.67 -4.44
N ILE A 85 9.03 -21.09 -5.39
CA ILE A 85 8.35 -21.83 -6.46
C ILE A 85 9.36 -22.61 -7.31
N HIS A 86 10.49 -21.99 -7.65
CA HIS A 86 11.57 -22.65 -8.39
C HIS A 86 12.17 -23.83 -7.59
N LYS A 87 12.44 -23.64 -6.29
CA LYS A 87 12.91 -24.73 -5.41
C LYS A 87 11.91 -25.90 -5.36
N CYS A 88 10.62 -25.63 -5.25
CA CYS A 88 9.58 -26.67 -5.34
C CYS A 88 9.60 -27.40 -6.68
N PHE A 89 9.79 -26.68 -7.78
CA PHE A 89 9.87 -27.28 -9.11
C PHE A 89 11.05 -28.25 -9.22
N VAL A 90 12.26 -27.81 -8.82
CA VAL A 90 13.46 -28.66 -8.83
C VAL A 90 13.26 -29.91 -7.97
N LYS A 91 12.70 -29.75 -6.77
CA LYS A 91 12.45 -30.89 -5.86
C LYS A 91 11.39 -31.85 -6.42
N SER A 92 10.35 -31.35 -7.12
CA SER A 92 9.38 -32.23 -7.81
C SER A 92 10.01 -33.01 -8.96
N CYS A 93 10.95 -32.43 -9.71
CA CYS A 93 11.72 -33.17 -10.71
C CYS A 93 12.51 -34.33 -10.09
N GLN A 94 13.20 -34.08 -8.96
CA GLN A 94 13.95 -35.13 -8.24
C GLN A 94 13.04 -36.25 -7.70
N LEU A 95 11.87 -35.89 -7.15
CA LEU A 95 10.87 -36.86 -6.70
C LEU A 95 10.34 -37.73 -7.86
N LYS A 96 10.10 -37.13 -9.03
CA LYS A 96 9.68 -37.89 -10.23
C LYS A 96 10.77 -38.83 -10.74
N GLU A 97 12.02 -38.40 -10.71
CA GLU A 97 13.15 -39.22 -11.10
C GLU A 97 13.26 -40.47 -10.21
N ILE A 98 13.22 -40.30 -8.89
CA ILE A 98 13.29 -41.45 -7.97
C ILE A 98 12.04 -42.35 -8.05
N ILE A 99 10.85 -41.80 -8.32
CA ILE A 99 9.63 -42.60 -8.62
C ILE A 99 9.86 -43.51 -9.83
N ASN A 100 10.44 -42.98 -10.90
CA ASN A 100 10.73 -43.74 -12.12
C ASN A 100 11.79 -44.82 -11.84
N THR A 101 12.85 -44.48 -11.11
CA THR A 101 13.91 -45.42 -10.72
C THR A 101 13.36 -46.58 -9.89
N ILE A 102 12.51 -46.31 -8.89
CA ILE A 102 11.88 -47.36 -8.08
C ILE A 102 10.92 -48.20 -8.94
N SER A 103 10.16 -47.56 -9.83
CA SER A 103 9.18 -48.26 -10.68
C SER A 103 9.86 -49.22 -11.66
N ASN A 104 10.93 -48.78 -12.31
CA ASN A 104 11.76 -49.63 -13.18
C ASN A 104 12.36 -50.80 -12.40
N ASN A 105 12.94 -50.52 -11.24
CA ASN A 105 13.54 -51.55 -10.39
C ASN A 105 12.51 -52.59 -9.87
N CYS A 106 11.29 -52.15 -9.58
CA CYS A 106 10.16 -53.04 -9.27
C CYS A 106 9.74 -53.90 -10.47
N GLN A 107 9.75 -53.32 -11.68
CA GLN A 107 9.42 -54.03 -12.91
C GLN A 107 10.47 -55.09 -13.24
N ASP A 108 11.75 -54.76 -13.15
CA ASP A 108 12.85 -55.71 -13.37
C ASP A 108 12.75 -56.90 -12.41
N LYS A 109 12.49 -56.64 -11.12
CA LYS A 109 12.28 -57.70 -10.13
C LYS A 109 11.09 -58.59 -10.43
N LYS A 110 9.99 -58.05 -10.98
CA LYS A 110 8.82 -58.84 -11.40
C LYS A 110 9.14 -59.73 -12.60
N VAL A 111 9.88 -59.20 -13.58
CA VAL A 111 10.33 -59.97 -14.74
C VAL A 111 11.24 -61.11 -14.30
N CYS A 112 12.24 -60.84 -13.43
CA CYS A 112 13.10 -61.89 -12.89
C CYS A 112 12.29 -62.99 -12.17
N LEU A 113 11.37 -62.60 -11.28
CA LEU A 113 10.52 -63.56 -10.57
C LEU A 113 9.66 -64.40 -11.53
N SER A 114 9.13 -63.80 -12.59
CA SER A 114 8.38 -64.54 -13.62
C SER A 114 9.25 -65.54 -14.38
N ILE A 115 10.49 -65.16 -14.72
CA ILE A 115 11.46 -66.07 -15.36
C ILE A 115 11.76 -67.25 -14.44
N ASP A 116 12.05 -66.99 -13.17
CA ASP A 116 12.37 -68.02 -12.17
C ASP A 116 11.20 -68.95 -11.92
N THR A 117 9.98 -68.41 -11.80
CA THR A 117 8.74 -69.18 -11.65
C THR A 117 8.51 -70.09 -12.86
N ASN A 118 8.69 -69.55 -14.07
CA ASN A 118 8.58 -70.32 -15.31
C ASN A 118 9.62 -71.44 -15.39
N GLN A 119 10.86 -71.22 -14.94
CA GLN A 119 11.88 -72.27 -14.91
C GLN A 119 11.56 -73.33 -13.84
N TYR A 120 11.09 -72.93 -12.67
CA TYR A 120 10.69 -73.85 -11.59
C TYR A 120 9.60 -74.83 -12.04
N HIS A 121 8.66 -74.38 -12.88
CA HIS A 121 7.58 -75.23 -13.40
C HIS A 121 7.99 -76.16 -14.56
N LYS A 122 9.19 -76.03 -15.12
CA LYS A 122 9.66 -76.94 -16.16
C LYS A 122 10.01 -78.30 -15.58
N ASN A 123 9.66 -79.34 -16.33
CA ASN A 123 10.01 -80.73 -16.04
C ASN A 123 10.57 -81.41 -17.30
N ILE A 124 11.03 -82.66 -17.16
CA ILE A 124 11.65 -83.43 -18.26
C ILE A 124 10.68 -83.62 -19.45
N ASN A 125 9.37 -83.53 -19.21
CA ASN A 125 8.33 -83.70 -20.23
C ASN A 125 7.89 -82.37 -20.87
N SER A 126 8.52 -81.25 -20.53
CA SER A 126 8.17 -79.93 -21.04
C SER A 126 8.66 -79.76 -22.48
N LYS A 127 7.80 -79.23 -23.37
CA LYS A 127 8.08 -79.14 -24.83
C LYS A 127 9.22 -78.18 -25.19
N ASP A 128 9.58 -77.26 -24.29
CA ASP A 128 10.52 -76.17 -24.54
C ASP A 128 11.95 -76.43 -23.98
N ILE A 129 12.28 -77.69 -23.69
CA ILE A 129 13.63 -78.08 -23.25
C ILE A 129 14.50 -78.47 -24.46
N THR A 130 15.67 -77.86 -24.57
CA THR A 130 16.65 -78.07 -25.65
C THR A 130 18.06 -77.88 -25.12
N LEU A 131 19.07 -78.50 -25.76
CA LEU A 131 20.47 -78.25 -25.43
C LEU A 131 20.85 -76.82 -25.86
N LYS A 132 21.42 -76.05 -24.93
CA LYS A 132 21.84 -74.66 -25.16
C LYS A 132 23.35 -74.58 -25.37
N VAL A 133 23.79 -73.62 -26.17
CA VAL A 133 25.21 -73.32 -26.37
C VAL A 133 25.73 -72.59 -25.14
N ASP A 134 26.83 -73.07 -24.58
CA ASP A 134 27.52 -72.50 -23.42
C ASP A 134 26.63 -72.14 -22.21
N PRO A 135 25.94 -73.12 -21.59
CA PRO A 135 24.97 -72.89 -20.52
C PRO A 135 25.60 -72.40 -19.20
N THR A 136 26.92 -72.48 -19.08
CA THR A 136 27.68 -72.08 -17.88
C THR A 136 28.35 -70.72 -18.04
N ALA A 137 28.16 -70.04 -19.17
CA ALA A 137 28.70 -68.70 -19.39
C ALA A 137 28.18 -67.72 -18.34
N VAL A 138 29.10 -67.07 -17.63
CA VAL A 138 28.80 -65.90 -16.80
C VAL A 138 28.95 -64.67 -17.69
N ILE A 139 27.91 -63.85 -17.74
CA ILE A 139 27.92 -62.61 -18.52
C ILE A 139 28.72 -61.56 -17.76
N ASP A 140 29.69 -60.93 -18.42
CA ASP A 140 30.47 -59.84 -17.85
C ASP A 140 29.55 -58.72 -17.33
N GLY A 141 29.77 -58.28 -16.09
CA GLY A 141 28.90 -57.31 -15.42
C GLY A 141 27.71 -57.90 -14.67
N SER A 142 27.65 -59.23 -14.49
CA SER A 142 26.66 -59.86 -13.60
C SER A 142 26.88 -59.48 -12.14
N ASN A 143 25.81 -59.09 -11.45
CA ASN A 143 25.85 -58.74 -10.03
C ASN A 143 25.75 -59.99 -9.14
N ASN A 144 26.43 -59.98 -8.00
CA ASN A 144 26.20 -60.98 -6.97
C ASN A 144 24.94 -60.64 -6.12
N PRO A 145 24.40 -61.60 -5.32
CA PRO A 145 23.18 -61.36 -4.55
C PRO A 145 23.28 -60.21 -3.54
N GLN A 146 24.47 -59.97 -2.99
CA GLN A 146 24.72 -58.88 -2.04
C GLN A 146 24.65 -57.52 -2.76
N GLU A 147 25.32 -57.39 -3.91
CA GLU A 147 25.28 -56.19 -4.75
C GLU A 147 23.85 -55.87 -5.24
N TRP A 148 23.08 -56.90 -5.61
CA TRP A 148 21.66 -56.75 -5.97
C TRP A 148 20.80 -56.22 -4.81
N PHE A 149 21.05 -56.73 -3.61
CA PHE A 149 20.36 -56.28 -2.40
C PHE A 149 20.75 -54.84 -2.06
N ASP A 150 22.06 -54.55 -2.01
CA ASP A 150 22.61 -53.23 -1.68
C ASP A 150 22.14 -52.16 -2.67
N PHE A 151 22.03 -52.49 -3.96
CA PHE A 151 21.49 -51.57 -4.97
C PHE A 151 20.04 -51.15 -4.64
N SER A 152 19.22 -52.10 -4.21
CA SER A 152 17.82 -51.83 -3.86
C SER A 152 17.70 -51.01 -2.58
N ILE A 153 18.54 -51.28 -1.59
CA ILE A 153 18.62 -50.50 -0.34
C ILE A 153 19.08 -49.08 -0.63
N LYS A 154 20.11 -48.88 -1.46
CA LYS A 154 20.57 -47.54 -1.87
C LYS A 154 19.47 -46.70 -2.52
N ILE A 155 18.61 -47.30 -3.36
CA ILE A 155 17.46 -46.60 -3.94
C ILE A 155 16.48 -46.18 -2.85
N ILE A 156 16.18 -47.05 -1.89
CA ILE A 156 15.29 -46.75 -0.77
C ILE A 156 15.85 -45.62 0.11
N ASP A 157 17.14 -45.69 0.44
CA ASP A 157 17.81 -44.67 1.25
C ASP A 157 17.82 -43.31 0.53
N SER A 158 18.11 -43.31 -0.76
CA SER A 158 18.05 -42.11 -1.61
C SER A 158 16.63 -41.53 -1.65
N ALA A 159 15.60 -42.37 -1.80
CA ALA A 159 14.21 -41.93 -1.79
C ALA A 159 13.81 -41.31 -0.44
N ASN A 160 14.18 -41.95 0.67
CA ASN A 160 13.92 -41.44 2.01
C ASN A 160 14.62 -40.10 2.27
N ALA A 161 15.86 -39.94 1.78
CA ALA A 161 16.59 -38.67 1.85
C ALA A 161 15.86 -37.56 1.08
N ILE A 162 15.44 -37.81 -0.16
CA ILE A 162 14.71 -36.82 -0.98
C ILE A 162 13.35 -36.47 -0.34
N ILE A 163 12.63 -37.44 0.22
CA ILE A 163 11.38 -37.19 0.96
C ILE A 163 11.64 -36.25 2.13
N LYS A 164 12.65 -36.53 2.94
CA LYS A 164 13.00 -35.69 4.11
C LYS A 164 13.32 -34.26 3.68
N GLU A 165 14.16 -34.08 2.67
CA GLU A 165 14.48 -32.76 2.13
C GLU A 165 13.25 -32.03 1.57
N SER A 166 12.29 -32.76 0.98
CA SER A 166 11.02 -32.19 0.51
C SER A 166 10.15 -31.70 1.66
N ILE A 167 10.07 -32.47 2.75
CA ILE A 167 9.33 -32.08 3.96
C ILE A 167 9.93 -30.81 4.57
N ASP A 168 11.25 -30.80 4.78
CA ASP A 168 11.97 -29.64 5.34
C ASP A 168 11.76 -28.39 4.47
N LEU A 169 11.78 -28.55 3.14
CA LEU A 169 11.52 -27.47 2.20
C LEU A 169 10.08 -26.95 2.31
N ARG A 170 9.08 -27.84 2.40
CA ARG A 170 7.67 -27.44 2.53
C ARG A 170 7.43 -26.64 3.81
N GLU A 171 7.97 -27.10 4.94
CA GLU A 171 7.83 -26.42 6.23
C GLU A 171 8.47 -25.03 6.21
N TYR A 172 9.70 -24.93 5.71
CA TYR A 172 10.41 -23.65 5.54
C TYR A 172 9.61 -22.67 4.67
N ILE A 173 9.09 -23.14 3.54
CA ILE A 173 8.33 -22.33 2.60
C ILE A 173 7.03 -21.81 3.22
N ILE A 174 6.27 -22.67 3.89
CA ILE A 174 4.99 -22.31 4.53
C ILE A 174 5.24 -21.26 5.62
N MET A 175 6.25 -21.48 6.47
CA MET A 175 6.62 -20.53 7.52
C MET A 175 6.96 -19.14 6.94
N ASN A 176 7.77 -19.11 5.89
CA ASN A 176 8.14 -17.84 5.25
C ASN A 176 6.95 -17.17 4.55
N ALA A 177 6.08 -17.93 3.89
CA ALA A 177 4.86 -17.39 3.29
C ALA A 177 3.97 -16.70 4.34
N HIS A 178 3.76 -17.34 5.49
CA HIS A 178 3.03 -16.75 6.61
C HIS A 178 3.71 -15.47 7.14
N HIS A 179 5.03 -15.48 7.26
CA HIS A 179 5.80 -14.31 7.67
C HIS A 179 5.60 -13.13 6.70
N PHE A 180 5.74 -13.36 5.39
CA PHE A 180 5.52 -12.32 4.38
C PHE A 180 4.11 -11.75 4.44
N ILE A 181 3.09 -12.60 4.56
CA ILE A 181 1.69 -12.17 4.66
C ILE A 181 1.49 -11.28 5.90
N SER A 182 2.03 -11.68 7.04
CA SER A 182 1.93 -10.91 8.28
C SER A 182 2.61 -9.54 8.17
N CYS A 183 3.82 -9.50 7.60
CA CYS A 183 4.54 -8.26 7.40
C CYS A 183 3.86 -7.34 6.38
N ILE A 184 3.34 -7.87 5.26
CA ILE A 184 2.56 -7.08 4.30
C ILE A 184 1.35 -6.45 4.99
N LYS A 185 0.61 -7.22 5.79
CA LYS A 185 -0.53 -6.71 6.57
C LYS A 185 -0.09 -5.56 7.50
N SER A 186 1.01 -5.74 8.23
CA SER A 186 1.53 -4.72 9.16
C SER A 186 1.95 -3.44 8.43
N ILE A 187 2.63 -3.57 7.28
CA ILE A 187 3.05 -2.44 6.46
C ILE A 187 1.83 -1.71 5.90
N ASP A 188 0.84 -2.43 5.37
CA ASP A 188 -0.37 -1.85 4.80
C ASP A 188 -1.18 -1.07 5.84
N VAL A 189 -1.33 -1.59 7.06
CA VAL A 189 -1.98 -0.87 8.17
C VAL A 189 -1.28 0.46 8.46
N LYS A 190 0.06 0.46 8.46
CA LYS A 190 0.87 1.69 8.65
C LYS A 190 0.70 2.67 7.49
N THR A 191 0.75 2.19 6.24
CA THR A 191 0.53 3.03 5.04
C THR A 191 -0.85 3.69 5.10
N ASN A 192 -1.89 2.91 5.39
CA ASN A 192 -3.25 3.42 5.52
C ASN A 192 -3.40 4.45 6.66
N TYR A 193 -2.68 4.26 7.76
CA TYR A 193 -2.66 5.22 8.85
C TYR A 193 -2.07 6.57 8.41
N GLU A 194 -0.91 6.56 7.74
CA GLU A 194 -0.29 7.80 7.25
C GLU A 194 -1.18 8.53 6.23
N PHE A 195 -1.85 7.80 5.33
CA PHE A 195 -2.82 8.40 4.42
C PHE A 195 -4.00 9.06 5.15
N ARG A 196 -4.57 8.40 6.17
CA ARG A 196 -5.66 8.97 6.98
C ARG A 196 -5.22 10.22 7.74
N LYS A 197 -4.00 10.18 8.32
CA LYS A 197 -3.39 11.33 9.01
C LYS A 197 -3.22 12.51 8.05
N ARG A 198 -2.65 12.28 6.86
CA ARG A 198 -2.50 13.31 5.82
C ARG A 198 -3.85 13.89 5.38
N MET A 199 -4.87 13.05 5.21
CA MET A 199 -6.22 13.50 4.87
C MET A 199 -6.83 14.40 5.96
N GLN A 200 -6.64 14.04 7.24
CA GLN A 200 -7.10 14.85 8.36
C GLN A 200 -6.39 16.22 8.38
N GLN A 201 -5.06 16.24 8.19
CA GLN A 201 -4.29 17.48 8.11
C GLN A 201 -4.75 18.38 6.97
N PHE A 202 -5.05 17.81 5.79
CA PHE A 202 -5.61 18.59 4.68
C PHE A 202 -6.99 19.16 4.98
N LYS A 203 -7.85 18.37 5.64
CA LYS A 203 -9.17 18.84 6.05
C LYS A 203 -9.06 20.02 7.02
N GLU A 204 -8.22 19.89 8.04
CA GLU A 204 -7.96 20.96 9.01
C GLU A 204 -7.42 22.22 8.33
N ALA A 205 -6.46 22.07 7.39
CA ALA A 205 -5.93 23.20 6.63
C ALA A 205 -6.99 23.88 5.76
N VAL A 206 -7.87 23.11 5.11
CA VAL A 206 -8.99 23.66 4.32
C VAL A 206 -9.98 24.39 5.23
N ASP A 207 -10.34 23.81 6.37
CA ASP A 207 -11.25 24.42 7.33
C ASP A 207 -10.66 25.74 7.89
N GLU A 208 -9.37 25.76 8.23
CA GLU A 208 -8.66 26.95 8.71
C GLU A 208 -8.58 28.04 7.62
N LEU A 209 -8.22 27.69 6.38
CA LEU A 209 -8.18 28.63 5.26
C LEU A 209 -9.56 29.20 4.93
N THR A 210 -10.60 28.36 4.99
CA THR A 210 -11.99 28.79 4.79
C THR A 210 -12.41 29.77 5.88
N TRP A 211 -12.04 29.50 7.13
CA TRP A 211 -12.27 30.44 8.23
C TRP A 211 -11.53 31.77 8.03
N LYS A 212 -10.24 31.73 7.67
CA LYS A 212 -9.44 32.94 7.38
C LYS A 212 -10.03 33.76 6.23
N ARG A 213 -10.47 33.11 5.16
CA ARG A 213 -11.16 33.75 4.03
C ARG A 213 -12.42 34.48 4.51
N ASN A 214 -13.25 33.82 5.32
CA ASN A 214 -14.47 34.43 5.83
C ASN A 214 -14.18 35.65 6.71
N GLN A 215 -13.15 35.60 7.56
CA GLN A 215 -12.72 36.77 8.34
C GLN A 215 -12.23 37.91 7.44
N CYS A 216 -11.45 37.60 6.41
CA CYS A 216 -10.96 38.57 5.44
C CYS A 216 -12.12 39.26 4.69
N LEU A 217 -13.13 38.51 4.26
CA LEU A 217 -14.34 39.04 3.62
C LEU A 217 -15.16 39.95 4.56
N ILE A 218 -15.23 39.63 5.86
CA ILE A 218 -15.88 40.49 6.85
C ILE A 218 -15.14 41.83 6.95
N GLU A 219 -13.81 41.81 7.06
CA GLU A 219 -12.99 43.04 7.12
C GLU A 219 -13.07 43.85 5.83
N LEU A 220 -13.06 43.20 4.65
CA LEU A 220 -13.27 43.86 3.36
C LEU A 220 -14.59 44.60 3.31
N ASN A 221 -15.69 43.97 3.75
CA ASN A 221 -17.00 44.62 3.79
C ASN A 221 -17.03 45.80 4.76
N LYS A 222 -16.38 45.69 5.93
CA LYS A 222 -16.26 46.82 6.87
C LYS A 222 -15.51 48.00 6.26
N GLN A 223 -14.36 47.75 5.62
CA GLN A 223 -13.57 48.80 4.97
C GLN A 223 -14.33 49.41 3.79
N LYS A 224 -15.07 48.60 3.02
CA LYS A 224 -15.93 49.09 1.94
C LYS A 224 -17.00 50.05 2.45
N CYS A 225 -17.73 49.67 3.50
CA CYS A 225 -18.72 50.54 4.13
C CYS A 225 -18.09 51.82 4.70
N ALA A 226 -16.91 51.73 5.31
CA ALA A 226 -16.18 52.89 5.81
C ALA A 226 -15.76 53.85 4.68
N ASN A 227 -15.23 53.33 3.58
CA ASN A 227 -14.88 54.10 2.39
C ASN A 227 -16.11 54.81 1.79
N GLU A 228 -17.24 54.10 1.64
CA GLU A 228 -18.49 54.69 1.15
C GLU A 228 -19.02 55.81 2.08
N PHE A 229 -18.88 55.64 3.40
CA PHE A 229 -19.26 56.66 4.38
C PHE A 229 -18.33 57.89 4.35
N LEU A 230 -17.01 57.66 4.30
CA LEU A 230 -16.01 58.72 4.19
C LEU A 230 -16.19 59.52 2.90
N GLU A 231 -16.43 58.84 1.77
CA GLU A 231 -16.68 59.49 0.47
C GLU A 231 -17.92 60.40 0.52
N LYS A 232 -19.03 59.92 1.10
CA LYS A 232 -20.24 60.74 1.32
C LYS A 232 -19.95 61.95 2.20
N THR A 233 -19.27 61.76 3.33
CA THR A 233 -18.93 62.83 4.28
C THR A 233 -18.01 63.87 3.64
N ILE A 234 -17.01 63.44 2.87
CA ILE A 234 -16.13 64.34 2.09
C ILE A 234 -16.96 65.17 1.11
N ASN A 235 -17.90 64.55 0.39
CA ASN A 235 -18.75 65.25 -0.57
C ASN A 235 -19.66 66.29 0.12
N GLU A 236 -20.25 65.94 1.26
CA GLU A 236 -21.03 66.88 2.08
C GLU A 236 -20.20 68.07 2.53
N LYS A 237 -19.01 67.84 3.10
CA LYS A 237 -18.10 68.92 3.52
C LYS A 237 -17.62 69.77 2.35
N ARG A 238 -17.37 69.17 1.17
CA ARG A 238 -17.08 69.91 -0.07
C ARG A 238 -18.26 70.80 -0.49
N ASN A 239 -19.50 70.39 -0.30
CA ASN A 239 -20.68 71.20 -0.61
C ASN A 239 -20.82 72.40 0.34
N TYR A 240 -20.58 72.21 1.65
CA TYR A 240 -20.51 73.33 2.60
C TYR A 240 -19.37 74.30 2.25
N ARG A 241 -18.19 73.77 1.88
CA ARG A 241 -17.05 74.58 1.44
C ARG A 241 -17.41 75.42 0.20
N LYS A 242 -18.06 74.81 -0.81
CA LYS A 242 -18.57 75.53 -2.00
C LYS A 242 -19.54 76.64 -1.61
N LEU A 243 -20.46 76.39 -0.67
CA LEU A 243 -21.40 77.40 -0.19
C LEU A 243 -20.69 78.60 0.45
N VAL A 244 -19.70 78.35 1.31
CA VAL A 244 -18.90 79.40 1.96
C VAL A 244 -18.11 80.19 0.93
N HIS A 245 -17.44 79.53 -0.03
CA HIS A 245 -16.77 80.23 -1.14
C HIS A 245 -17.72 81.13 -1.91
N THR A 246 -18.90 80.63 -2.30
CA THR A 246 -19.90 81.43 -3.04
C THR A 246 -20.39 82.62 -2.22
N ARG A 247 -20.63 82.45 -0.90
CA ARG A 247 -21.02 83.54 0.00
C ARG A 247 -19.92 84.61 0.12
N LEU A 248 -18.66 84.19 0.27
CA LEU A 248 -17.51 85.09 0.33
C LEU A 248 -17.30 85.84 -0.99
N GLU A 249 -17.47 85.16 -2.13
CA GLU A 249 -17.36 85.76 -3.46
C GLU A 249 -18.45 86.81 -3.69
N ASN A 250 -19.71 86.47 -3.38
CA ASN A 250 -20.84 87.38 -3.55
C ASN A 250 -20.70 88.66 -2.71
N ARG A 251 -20.07 88.58 -1.53
CA ARG A 251 -19.81 89.74 -0.66
C ARG A 251 -18.79 90.73 -1.25
N LYS A 252 -17.96 90.32 -2.22
CA LYS A 252 -17.02 91.22 -2.93
C LYS A 252 -17.72 92.24 -3.82
N PHE A 253 -18.99 92.00 -4.19
CA PHE A 253 -19.77 92.90 -5.06
C PHE A 253 -20.55 93.98 -4.30
N ARG A 254 -20.36 94.13 -2.98
CA ARG A 254 -20.99 95.20 -2.20
C ARG A 254 -20.50 96.58 -2.70
N PRO A 255 -21.41 97.55 -2.97
CA PRO A 255 -21.02 98.82 -3.58
C PRO A 255 -20.37 99.79 -2.58
N ASN A 256 -19.36 100.52 -3.05
CA ASN A 256 -18.78 101.69 -2.38
C ASN A 256 -18.41 101.46 -0.89
N ARG A 257 -19.06 102.16 0.03
CA ARG A 257 -18.78 102.14 1.47
C ARG A 257 -19.38 100.93 2.18
N GLU A 258 -20.26 100.18 1.54
CA GLU A 258 -20.85 98.95 2.08
C GLU A 258 -19.90 97.75 1.95
N LEU A 259 -18.76 97.89 1.26
CA LEU A 259 -17.68 96.89 1.20
C LEU A 259 -16.91 96.85 2.55
N CYS A 260 -17.60 96.36 3.57
CA CYS A 260 -17.11 96.28 4.94
C CYS A 260 -16.64 94.87 5.29
N ARG A 261 -15.59 94.77 6.12
CA ARG A 261 -15.15 93.52 6.77
C ARG A 261 -15.89 93.36 8.09
N ASP A 262 -17.16 92.99 7.99
CA ASP A 262 -18.06 92.77 9.12
C ASP A 262 -17.78 91.42 9.81
N ASP A 263 -18.39 91.22 10.98
CA ASP A 263 -18.22 89.99 11.78
C ASP A 263 -18.58 88.72 10.98
N ALA A 264 -19.59 88.81 10.11
CA ALA A 264 -19.99 87.71 9.25
C ALA A 264 -18.95 87.41 8.16
N GLN A 265 -18.18 88.38 7.66
CA GLN A 265 -17.04 88.14 6.78
C GLN A 265 -15.93 87.36 7.50
N TYR A 266 -15.58 87.75 8.73
CA TYR A 266 -14.58 87.04 9.53
C TYR A 266 -15.04 85.62 9.87
N SER A 267 -16.29 85.47 10.32
CA SER A 267 -16.86 84.16 10.65
C SER A 267 -16.89 83.20 9.45
N LEU A 268 -17.19 83.69 8.23
CA LEU A 268 -17.14 82.87 7.01
C LEU A 268 -15.71 82.46 6.63
N ASN A 269 -14.72 83.34 6.85
CA ASN A 269 -13.31 82.99 6.64
C ASN A 269 -12.84 81.93 7.63
N ASP A 270 -13.21 82.06 8.91
CA ASP A 270 -12.88 81.06 9.94
C ASP A 270 -13.54 79.72 9.64
N GLU A 271 -14.83 79.73 9.24
CA GLU A 271 -15.55 78.53 8.79
C GLU A 271 -14.86 77.87 7.59
N LEU A 272 -14.37 78.65 6.62
CA LEU A 272 -13.65 78.14 5.47
C LEU A 272 -12.38 77.39 5.88
N VAL A 273 -11.54 77.98 6.75
CA VAL A 273 -10.30 77.35 7.25
C VAL A 273 -10.61 76.03 7.96
N VAL A 274 -11.67 76.00 8.80
CA VAL A 274 -12.10 74.78 9.49
C VAL A 274 -12.58 73.72 8.50
N LEU A 275 -13.37 74.10 7.49
CA LEU A 275 -13.86 73.18 6.45
C LEU A 275 -12.72 72.62 5.58
N GLU A 276 -11.73 73.43 5.23
CA GLU A 276 -10.54 73.00 4.48
C GLU A 276 -9.75 71.95 5.28
N SER A 277 -9.44 72.24 6.55
CA SER A 277 -8.76 71.28 7.42
C SER A 277 -9.56 69.99 7.62
N ALA A 278 -10.89 70.08 7.75
CA ALA A 278 -11.75 68.91 7.88
C ALA A 278 -11.74 68.04 6.61
N VAL A 279 -11.80 68.66 5.42
CA VAL A 279 -11.73 67.93 4.15
C VAL A 279 -10.38 67.25 3.96
N GLU A 280 -9.27 67.92 4.30
CA GLU A 280 -7.93 67.32 4.22
C GLU A 280 -7.78 66.11 5.14
N LYS A 281 -8.24 66.21 6.40
CA LYS A 281 -8.22 65.08 7.35
C LYS A 281 -9.04 63.90 6.86
N LEU A 282 -10.24 64.15 6.35
CA LEU A 282 -11.10 63.09 5.81
C LEU A 282 -10.49 62.42 4.56
N LEU A 283 -9.81 63.17 3.70
CA LEU A 283 -9.11 62.61 2.54
C LEU A 283 -7.92 61.73 2.96
N ASP A 284 -7.15 62.15 3.96
CA ASP A 284 -6.08 61.34 4.54
C ASP A 284 -6.63 60.04 5.14
N GLU A 285 -7.71 60.12 5.92
CA GLU A 285 -8.38 58.94 6.49
C GLU A 285 -8.94 57.99 5.41
N PHE A 286 -9.55 58.54 4.35
CA PHE A 286 -10.00 57.77 3.19
C PHE A 286 -8.83 57.07 2.49
N SER A 287 -7.71 57.75 2.27
CA SER A 287 -6.54 57.15 1.63
C SER A 287 -5.97 55.96 2.44
N LYS A 288 -5.98 56.07 3.77
CA LYS A 288 -5.56 55.00 4.69
C LYS A 288 -6.52 53.82 4.65
N SER A 289 -7.83 54.06 4.71
CA SER A 289 -8.84 53.00 4.63
C SER A 289 -8.82 52.29 3.26
N GLN A 290 -8.64 53.03 2.16
CA GLN A 290 -8.46 52.46 0.82
C GLN A 290 -7.20 51.60 0.71
N TYR A 291 -6.08 52.04 1.31
CA TYR A 291 -4.85 51.25 1.35
C TYR A 291 -5.06 49.92 2.10
N VAL A 292 -5.70 49.96 3.27
CA VAL A 292 -6.03 48.76 4.06
C VAL A 292 -6.97 47.84 3.28
N PHE A 293 -7.98 48.38 2.59
CA PHE A 293 -8.87 47.61 1.73
C PHE A 293 -8.09 46.83 0.66
N ASN A 294 -7.18 47.51 -0.06
CA ASN A 294 -6.39 46.87 -1.12
C ASN A 294 -5.52 45.72 -0.58
N ILE A 295 -4.94 45.87 0.62
CA ILE A 295 -4.18 44.79 1.27
C ILE A 295 -5.08 43.58 1.52
N PHE A 296 -6.25 43.78 2.12
CA PHE A 296 -7.17 42.67 2.37
C PHE A 296 -7.69 42.04 1.08
N ASP A 297 -7.86 42.81 0.01
CA ASP A 297 -8.31 42.31 -1.28
C ASP A 297 -7.25 41.38 -1.90
N THR A 298 -5.98 41.81 -1.89
CA THR A 298 -4.86 40.96 -2.32
C THR A 298 -4.73 39.69 -1.47
N LEU A 299 -4.84 39.82 -0.14
CA LEU A 299 -4.79 38.68 0.76
C LEU A 299 -5.93 37.70 0.52
N ASN A 300 -7.14 38.19 0.23
CA ASN A 300 -8.27 37.33 -0.07
C ASN A 300 -7.96 36.48 -1.31
N VAL A 301 -7.49 37.08 -2.41
CA VAL A 301 -7.10 36.36 -3.63
C VAL A 301 -6.05 35.29 -3.34
N ASP A 302 -4.99 35.62 -2.61
CA ASP A 302 -3.95 34.65 -2.24
C ASP A 302 -4.52 33.48 -1.43
N ILE A 303 -5.43 33.75 -0.48
CA ILE A 303 -6.11 32.71 0.31
C ILE A 303 -6.99 31.83 -0.60
N GLU A 304 -7.69 32.41 -1.58
CA GLU A 304 -8.52 31.65 -2.52
C GLU A 304 -7.69 30.66 -3.35
N ASP A 305 -6.54 31.11 -3.85
CA ASP A 305 -5.63 30.29 -4.64
C ASP A 305 -5.07 29.11 -3.81
N ILE A 306 -4.62 29.39 -2.58
CA ILE A 306 -4.12 28.35 -1.67
C ILE A 306 -5.24 27.37 -1.29
N LEU A 307 -6.45 27.87 -1.01
CA LEU A 307 -7.60 27.04 -0.67
C LEU A 307 -8.00 26.12 -1.82
N GLY A 308 -8.04 26.63 -3.05
CA GLY A 308 -8.32 25.83 -4.25
C GLY A 308 -7.31 24.70 -4.44
N TYR A 309 -6.03 25.00 -4.23
CA TYR A 309 -4.97 24.00 -4.27
C TYR A 309 -5.13 22.92 -3.18
N LYS A 310 -5.28 23.32 -1.91
CA LYS A 310 -5.41 22.38 -0.78
C LYS A 310 -6.69 21.54 -0.85
N ALA A 311 -7.81 22.10 -1.31
CA ALA A 311 -9.05 21.35 -1.52
C ALA A 311 -8.88 20.25 -2.58
N THR A 312 -8.18 20.55 -3.67
CA THR A 312 -7.86 19.58 -4.73
C THR A 312 -7.00 18.44 -4.18
N GLN A 313 -5.98 18.74 -3.38
CA GLN A 313 -5.15 17.71 -2.73
C GLN A 313 -5.91 16.83 -1.74
N CYS A 314 -6.86 17.41 -1.00
CA CYS A 314 -7.72 16.67 -0.08
C CYS A 314 -8.55 15.61 -0.84
N LEU A 315 -9.16 16.00 -1.96
CA LEU A 315 -9.92 15.09 -2.83
C LEU A 315 -9.06 13.95 -3.39
N PHE A 316 -7.86 14.25 -3.89
CA PHE A 316 -6.94 13.21 -4.35
C PHE A 316 -6.57 12.22 -3.24
N SER A 317 -6.30 12.72 -2.04
CA SER A 317 -5.97 11.90 -0.88
C SER A 317 -7.14 11.00 -0.47
N GLN A 318 -8.38 11.49 -0.54
CA GLN A 318 -9.59 10.69 -0.30
C GLN A 318 -9.75 9.53 -1.28
N VAL A 319 -9.55 9.79 -2.58
CA VAL A 319 -9.62 8.74 -3.61
C VAL A 319 -8.55 7.66 -3.35
N ASN A 320 -7.34 8.05 -2.98
CA ASN A 320 -6.26 7.10 -2.68
C ASN A 320 -6.55 6.24 -1.44
N VAL A 321 -7.11 6.83 -0.38
CA VAL A 321 -7.57 6.09 0.80
C VAL A 321 -8.63 5.06 0.41
N ILE A 322 -9.60 5.41 -0.44
CA ILE A 322 -10.63 4.48 -0.91
C ILE A 322 -10.01 3.33 -1.72
N LYS A 323 -9.09 3.63 -2.65
CA LYS A 323 -8.36 2.61 -3.43
C LYS A 323 -7.56 1.67 -2.51
N MET A 324 -6.91 2.19 -1.47
CA MET A 324 -6.17 1.38 -0.50
C MET A 324 -7.09 0.52 0.38
N LEU A 325 -8.27 1.02 0.76
CA LEU A 325 -9.26 0.20 1.47
C LEU A 325 -9.83 -0.93 0.61
N GLN A 326 -9.97 -0.72 -0.72
CA GLN A 326 -10.33 -1.77 -1.67
C GLN A 326 -9.21 -2.83 -1.82
N LYS A 327 -7.94 -2.42 -1.78
CA LYS A 327 -6.77 -3.31 -1.75
C LYS A 327 -6.79 -4.26 -0.55
N LEU A 328 -7.05 -3.74 0.64
CA LEU A 328 -7.17 -4.54 1.86
C LEU A 328 -8.27 -5.59 1.74
N ASN A 329 -9.47 -5.19 1.30
CA ASN A 329 -10.60 -6.11 1.16
C ASN A 329 -10.32 -7.24 0.14
N THR A 330 -9.61 -6.95 -0.95
CA THR A 330 -9.30 -7.95 -1.99
C THR A 330 -8.16 -8.88 -1.60
N LEU A 331 -7.10 -8.37 -0.95
CA LEU A 331 -6.03 -9.20 -0.39
C LEU A 331 -6.52 -10.07 0.76
N HIS A 332 -7.27 -9.49 1.69
CA HIS A 332 -7.80 -10.15 2.89
C HIS A 332 -8.74 -11.30 2.51
N GLN A 333 -9.71 -11.06 1.63
CA GLN A 333 -10.63 -12.09 1.17
C GLN A 333 -9.94 -13.22 0.40
N ARG A 334 -8.87 -12.94 -0.37
CA ARG A 334 -8.16 -13.96 -1.15
C ARG A 334 -7.22 -14.78 -0.29
N ILE A 335 -6.41 -14.14 0.55
CA ILE A 335 -5.42 -14.83 1.37
C ILE A 335 -6.08 -15.61 2.51
N GLU A 336 -7.11 -15.07 3.17
CA GLU A 336 -7.77 -15.77 4.28
C GLU A 336 -8.65 -16.94 3.82
N LYS A 337 -9.30 -16.84 2.66
CA LYS A 337 -9.98 -17.99 2.05
C LYS A 337 -8.99 -19.12 1.74
N GLU A 338 -7.77 -18.80 1.33
CA GLU A 338 -6.77 -19.83 1.01
C GLU A 338 -6.07 -20.43 2.24
N ILE A 339 -5.87 -19.64 3.31
CA ILE A 339 -5.39 -20.15 4.60
C ILE A 339 -6.46 -21.04 5.26
N ALA A 340 -7.72 -20.61 5.25
CA ALA A 340 -8.83 -21.37 5.84
C ALA A 340 -9.10 -22.70 5.11
N CYS A 341 -9.03 -22.74 3.78
CA CYS A 341 -9.24 -23.97 3.02
C CYS A 341 -8.10 -25.00 3.14
N LYS A 342 -6.89 -24.61 3.60
CA LYS A 342 -5.71 -25.49 3.64
C LYS A 342 -5.23 -25.86 5.04
N ASN A 343 -5.62 -25.13 6.07
CA ASN A 343 -5.38 -25.54 7.46
C ASN A 343 -6.02 -26.91 7.79
N ASP A 344 -7.16 -27.27 7.18
CA ASP A 344 -7.81 -28.56 7.42
C ASP A 344 -7.15 -29.76 6.71
N SER A 345 -6.31 -29.53 5.70
CA SER A 345 -5.71 -30.59 4.87
C SER A 345 -4.19 -30.70 4.96
N ILE A 346 -3.48 -29.61 5.30
CA ILE A 346 -2.00 -29.56 5.34
C ILE A 346 -1.46 -29.57 6.79
N LEU A 347 -2.23 -29.10 7.77
CA LEU A 347 -1.81 -28.95 9.17
C LEU A 347 -2.18 -30.11 10.11
N LYS A 348 -2.68 -31.23 9.58
CA LYS A 348 -2.78 -32.52 10.32
C LYS A 348 -1.41 -33.24 10.42
N TYR A 349 -0.33 -32.47 10.50
CA TYR A 349 0.98 -32.98 10.86
C TYR A 349 1.25 -32.60 12.31
N ASP A 350 1.41 -33.64 13.14
CA ASP A 350 1.67 -33.59 14.56
C ASP A 350 2.77 -32.60 14.94
N LEU A 351 2.38 -31.40 15.37
CA LEU A 351 3.17 -30.61 16.31
C LEU A 351 2.77 -31.03 17.73
N CYS A 352 3.13 -32.27 18.08
CA CYS A 352 3.32 -32.63 19.47
C CYS A 352 4.68 -32.05 19.91
N MET A 353 4.71 -30.79 20.34
CA MET A 353 5.73 -30.27 21.26
C MET A 353 5.33 -28.87 21.77
N ASN A 354 5.27 -28.77 23.09
CA ASN A 354 5.36 -27.56 23.92
C ASN A 354 4.09 -26.70 24.10
N SER A 355 3.28 -27.16 25.04
CA SER A 355 2.81 -26.38 26.20
C SER A 355 3.55 -25.06 26.43
N ARG A 356 3.01 -23.95 25.90
CA ARG A 356 3.16 -22.63 26.51
C ARG A 356 1.80 -21.94 26.62
N LYS A 357 1.42 -21.79 27.88
CA LYS A 357 0.33 -21.05 28.50
C LYS A 357 -0.30 -19.98 27.59
N LYS A 358 -1.63 -20.05 27.48
CA LYS A 358 -2.50 -18.90 27.21
C LYS A 358 -2.06 -17.74 28.11
N LEU A 359 -1.68 -16.62 27.49
CA LEU A 359 -1.73 -15.32 28.14
C LEU A 359 -3.10 -14.75 27.79
N ASP A 360 -3.93 -14.61 28.81
CA ASP A 360 -5.28 -14.07 28.73
C ASP A 360 -5.26 -12.60 28.27
N ILE A 361 -6.21 -12.25 27.41
CA ILE A 361 -6.40 -10.93 26.79
C ILE A 361 -7.35 -10.07 27.63
N PHE A 362 -7.14 -10.01 28.95
CA PHE A 362 -7.86 -9.06 29.80
C PHE A 362 -6.91 -8.53 30.86
N ASP A 363 -6.29 -7.38 30.57
CA ASP A 363 -5.84 -6.39 31.55
C ASP A 363 -5.21 -5.19 30.83
N VAL A 364 -6.02 -4.40 30.10
CA VAL A 364 -5.78 -2.96 29.93
C VAL A 364 -7.13 -2.27 29.67
N VAL A 365 -7.81 -1.86 30.73
CA VAL A 365 -8.74 -0.72 30.69
C VAL A 365 -8.15 0.34 31.62
N PRO A 366 -7.91 1.59 31.16
CA PRO A 366 -7.38 2.65 32.01
C PRO A 366 -8.48 3.28 32.88
N LEU A 367 -8.14 3.50 34.15
CA LEU A 367 -8.79 4.44 35.06
C LEU A 367 -8.80 5.87 34.47
N ILE A 368 -9.95 6.54 34.58
CA ILE A 368 -10.29 7.99 34.61
C ILE A 368 -11.82 7.99 34.34
N ASN A 369 -12.76 8.35 35.22
CA ASN A 369 -12.80 9.23 36.40
C ASN A 369 -13.29 8.52 37.65
#